data_AF-A0A2E2EBS5-F1
#
_entry.id   AF-A0A2E2EBS5-F1
#
_cell.length_a   1.000
_cell.length_b   1.000
_cell.length_c   1.000
_cell.angle_alpha   90.00
_cell.angle_beta   90.00
_cell.angle_gamma   90.00
#
_symmetry.space_group_name_H-M   'P 1'
#
loop_
_entity.id
_entity.type
_entity.pdbx_description
1 polymer ?
#
loop_
_entity_poly.entity_id
_entity_poly.type
_entity_poly.pdbx_seq_one_letter_code
_entity_poly.pdbx_strand_id
1 'polypeptide(L)' 'MVYKNKIPIKKSWGQNFLIDPNTISNIIDLIDPRKEDIILEIGPGTGNLTEKILEKDP' A
#
# COMPACT_ATOMS: atom_id res chain seq x y z
N MET A 1 -10.80 6.27 5.06
CA MET A 1 -10.52 6.37 6.51
C MET A 1 -9.20 7.13 6.66
N VAL A 2 -9.23 8.44 6.85
CA VAL A 2 -8.00 9.24 6.95
C VAL A 2 -7.38 8.98 8.32
N TYR A 3 -6.33 8.18 8.39
CA TYR A 3 -5.52 8.03 9.61
C TYR A 3 -4.83 9.38 9.90
N LYS A 4 -5.55 10.25 10.61
CA LYS A 4 -5.12 11.54 11.15
C LYS A 4 -4.17 11.39 12.35
N ASN A 5 -3.50 10.25 12.49
CA ASN A 5 -2.35 10.10 13.36
C ASN A 5 -1.11 10.22 12.48
N LYS A 6 -0.34 11.31 12.66
CA LYS A 6 0.93 11.52 11.97
C LYS A 6 1.83 10.31 12.21
N ILE A 7 1.90 9.38 11.25
CA ILE A 7 2.93 8.33 11.26
C ILE A 7 4.26 9.07 11.35
N PRO A 8 5.07 8.85 12.39
CA PRO A 8 6.32 9.57 12.53
C PRO A 8 7.24 9.15 11.38
N ILE A 9 7.51 10.10 10.48
CA ILE A 9 8.39 9.90 9.35
C ILE A 9 9.82 9.87 9.87
N LYS A 10 10.42 8.67 9.89
CA LYS A 10 11.78 8.44 10.37
C LYS A 10 12.58 7.70 9.31
N LYS A 11 13.56 8.40 8.73
CA LYS A 11 14.53 7.82 7.78
C LYS A 11 15.26 6.60 8.35
N SER A 12 15.58 6.62 9.66
CA SER A 12 16.24 5.51 10.35
C SER A 12 15.42 4.23 10.42
N TRP A 13 14.12 4.29 10.16
CA TRP A 13 13.24 3.12 10.07
C TRP A 13 13.08 2.61 8.64
N GLY A 14 13.84 3.16 7.67
CA GLY A 14 13.80 2.72 6.27
C GLY A 14 12.51 3.11 5.54
N GLN A 15 11.69 4.00 6.10
CA GLN A 15 10.43 4.43 5.49
C GLN A 15 10.67 5.21 4.20
N ASN A 16 10.28 4.62 3.06
CA ASN A 16 10.18 5.28 1.76
C ASN A 16 8.75 5.08 1.26
N PHE A 17 8.06 6.16 0.96
CA PHE A 17 6.64 6.11 0.59
C PHE A 17 6.47 6.01 -0.93
N LEU A 18 5.60 5.11 -1.36
CA LEU A 18 5.16 5.03 -2.75
C LEU A 18 4.22 6.21 -3.04
N ILE A 19 4.69 7.21 -3.77
CA ILE A 19 3.93 8.43 -4.09
C ILE A 19 3.50 8.51 -5.55
N ASP A 20 4.11 7.70 -6.43
CA ASP A 20 3.81 7.71 -7.86
C ASP A 20 2.64 6.75 -8.18
N PRO A 21 1.50 7.25 -8.68
CA PRO A 21 0.34 6.41 -8.97
C PRO A 21 0.58 5.36 -10.06
N ASN A 22 1.45 5.66 -11.04
CA ASN A 22 1.73 4.72 -12.13
C ASN A 22 2.50 3.50 -11.63
N THR A 23 3.52 3.73 -10.79
CA THR A 23 4.26 2.67 -10.12
C THR A 23 3.32 1.81 -9.27
N ILE A 24 2.41 2.43 -8.50
CA ILE A 24 1.43 1.70 -7.70
C ILE A 24 0.51 0.86 -8.60
N SER A 25 -0.02 1.42 -9.69
CA SER A 25 -0.86 0.66 -10.63
C SER A 25 -0.10 -0.54 -11.21
N ASN A 26 1.13 -0.34 -11.66
CA ASN A 26 1.96 -1.43 -12.22
C ASN A 26 2.21 -2.54 -11.18
N ILE A 27 2.40 -2.19 -9.90
CA ILE A 27 2.53 -3.18 -8.82
C ILE A 27 1.23 -3.97 -8.66
N ILE A 28 0.09 -3.29 -8.63
CA ILE A 28 -1.23 -3.94 -8.48
C ILE A 28 -1.51 -4.86 -9.66
N ASP A 29 -1.25 -4.40 -10.89
CA ASP A 29 -1.46 -5.19 -12.11
C ASP A 29 -0.53 -6.42 -12.15
N LEU A 30 0.66 -6.33 -11.56
CA LEU A 30 1.58 -7.46 -11.44
C LEU A 30 1.16 -8.47 -10.37
N ILE A 31 0.61 -7.99 -9.24
CA ILE A 31 0.09 -8.85 -8.17
C ILE A 31 -1.20 -9.55 -8.62
N ASP A 32 -2.02 -8.87 -9.41
CA ASP A 32 -3.36 -9.29 -9.88
C ASP A 32 -4.21 -9.89 -8.73
N PRO A 33 -4.58 -9.09 -7.71
CA PRO A 33 -5.30 -9.59 -6.54
C PRO A 33 -6.68 -10.12 -6.93
N ARG A 34 -7.02 -11.33 -6.45
CA ARG A 34 -8.34 -11.96 -6.65
C ARG A 34 -9.02 -12.17 -5.32
N LYS A 35 -10.35 -12.30 -5.36
CA LYS A 35 -11.26 -12.34 -4.21
C LYS A 35 -11.03 -13.46 -3.19
N GLU A 36 -10.26 -14.47 -3.56
CA GLU A 36 -9.91 -15.58 -2.68
C GLU A 36 -8.50 -15.45 -2.09
N ASP A 37 -7.76 -14.40 -2.46
CA ASP A 37 -6.36 -14.23 -2.11
C ASP A 37 -6.22 -13.58 -0.72
N ILE A 38 -5.55 -14.28 0.18
CA ILE A 38 -5.20 -13.72 1.49
C ILE A 38 -3.85 -12.99 1.37
N ILE A 39 -3.88 -11.66 1.42
CA ILE A 39 -2.70 -10.82 1.23
C ILE A 39 -2.17 -10.28 2.57
N LEU A 40 -0.87 -10.47 2.83
CA LEU A 40 -0.16 -9.88 3.97
C LEU A 40 0.78 -8.77 3.48
N GLU A 41 0.50 -7.53 3.85
CA GLU A 41 1.37 -6.38 3.57
C GLU A 41 2.32 -6.10 4.74
N ILE A 42 3.63 -6.04 4.46
CA ILE A 42 4.64 -5.65 5.45
C ILE A 42 5.07 -4.21 5.20
N GLY A 43 4.93 -3.37 6.22
CA GLY A 43 5.31 -1.95 6.15
C GLY A 43 4.37 -1.10 5.29
N PRO A 44 3.06 -1.05 5.59
CA PRO A 44 2.07 -0.35 4.76
C PRO A 44 2.30 1.17 4.65
N GLY A 45 3.11 1.75 5.54
CA GLY A 45 3.44 3.17 5.51
C GLY A 45 2.18 4.04 5.56
N THR A 46 2.00 4.91 4.58
CA THR A 46 0.80 5.76 4.46
C THR A 46 -0.44 5.03 3.94
N GLY A 47 -0.32 3.77 3.55
CA GLY A 47 -1.42 2.94 3.06
C GLY A 47 -1.70 3.06 1.56
N ASN A 48 -0.85 3.74 0.79
CA ASN A 48 -1.11 4.00 -0.64
C ASN A 48 -1.26 2.71 -1.46
N LEU A 49 -0.48 1.67 -1.13
CA LEU A 49 -0.61 0.36 -1.77
C LEU A 49 -1.79 -0.43 -1.18
N THR A 50 -1.95 -0.42 0.15
CA THR A 50 -3.09 -1.03 0.85
C THR A 50 -4.44 -0.60 0.26
N GLU A 51 -4.64 0.70 0.04
CA GLU A 51 -5.88 1.24 -0.52
C GLU A 51 -6.15 0.68 -1.92
N LYS A 52 -5.12 0.58 -2.77
CA LYS A 52 -5.26 0.04 -4.11
C LYS A 52 -5.47 -1.47 -4.17
N ILE A 53 -4.92 -2.23 -3.22
CA ILE A 53 -5.19 -3.65 -3.09
C ILE A 53 -6.68 -3.86 -2.73
N LEU A 54 -7.19 -3.11 -1.75
CA LEU A 54 -8.58 -3.23 -1.31
C LEU A 54 -9.62 -2.82 -2.37
N GLU A 55 -9.27 -1.93 -3.31
CA GLU A 55 -10.13 -1.60 -4.47
C GLU A 55 -10.41 -2.83 -5.37
N LYS A 56 -9.57 -3.88 -5.31
CA LYS A 56 -9.75 -5.11 -6.12
C LYS A 56 -10.66 -6.15 -5.47
N ASP A 57 -11.14 -5.89 -4.25
CA ASP A 57 -11.93 -6.84 -3.44
C ASP A 57 -11.28 -8.25 -3.37
N PRO A 58 -9.98 -8.33 -2.98
CA PRO A 58 -9.27 -9.60 -2.84
C PRO A 58 -9.72 -10.42 -1.63
#